data_AF-A0A383VV71-F1
#
_entry.id   AF-A0A383VV71-F1
#
_cell.length_a   1.000
_cell.length_b   1.000
_cell.length_c   1.000
_cell.angle_alpha   90.00
_cell.angle_beta   90.00
_cell.angle_gamma   90.00
#
_symmetry.space_group_name_H-M   'P 1'
#
loop_
_entity.id
_entity.type
_entity.pdbx_description
1 polymer ?
#
loop_
_entity_poly.entity_id
_entity_poly.type
_entity_poly.pdbx_seq_one_letter_code
_entity_poly.pdbx_strand_id
1 'polypeptide(L)'
;MQDHEDWRQAVQQCAACNTYVQIELGSCSKPGTTVATAAAQLQPKIASFASWLARHGPLVRSLDLNPWRTWVAATTAAPAVSNEAVQLLRTGMQAAAASATKPAAAADITAVTVARSAASQQQQQQQQLGLRLASFSSDATCAAGLLPLLPSHSLTRLVLDFGGGGSARAAAASEVAIAAVAAELPRLSSLQQLVFSGNPTWLMSLGLFNGGARVSDLAATALARGLKQLHTLDSRCCELGSMACLGAIAYLPQLRELWLMGTPGITPQGLMMLTRLSRLQCLGVDRNDEVTDAVVDEFWATLRSSNG
;
A
#
# COMPACT_ATOMS: atom_id res chain seq x y z
N MET A 1 18.45 29.00 10.67
CA MET A 1 17.10 29.12 10.08
C MET A 1 17.02 28.38 8.74
N GLN A 2 17.74 27.25 8.59
CA GLN A 2 18.02 26.62 7.28
C GLN A 2 17.27 25.29 7.04
N ASP A 3 16.50 24.76 8.01
CA ASP A 3 16.01 23.36 7.96
C ASP A 3 14.59 23.17 7.40
N HIS A 4 13.95 24.21 6.87
CA HIS A 4 12.61 24.11 6.27
C HIS A 4 12.61 23.66 4.79
N GLU A 5 13.78 23.47 4.17
CA GLU A 5 13.89 23.19 2.73
C GLU A 5 14.10 21.71 2.35
N ASP A 6 14.27 20.79 3.31
CA ASP A 6 14.64 19.40 3.00
C ASP A 6 13.62 18.67 2.10
N TRP A 7 12.31 18.85 2.32
CA TRP A 7 11.32 18.22 1.45
C TRP A 7 11.28 18.88 0.06
N ARG A 8 11.67 20.16 -0.06
CA ARG A 8 11.75 20.83 -1.37
C ARG A 8 12.90 20.28 -2.21
N GLN A 9 13.99 19.87 -1.56
CA GLN A 9 15.06 19.12 -2.23
C GLN A 9 14.62 17.69 -2.59
N ALA A 10 13.79 17.06 -1.76
CA ALA A 10 13.23 15.74 -2.03
C ALA A 10 12.17 15.74 -3.15
N VAL A 11 11.50 16.88 -3.39
CA VAL A 11 10.69 17.12 -4.59
C VAL A 11 11.63 17.33 -5.77
N GLN A 12 12.14 16.24 -6.32
CA GLN A 12 12.88 16.28 -7.58
C GLN A 12 11.90 16.74 -8.67
N GLN A 13 12.06 17.98 -9.13
CA GLN A 13 11.38 18.47 -10.32
C GLN A 13 12.04 17.82 -11.55
N CYS A 14 11.73 16.56 -11.84
CA CYS A 14 11.93 16.09 -13.20
C CYS A 14 10.87 16.79 -14.07
N ALA A 15 11.28 17.80 -14.85
CA ALA A 15 10.40 18.51 -15.77
C ALA A 15 9.71 17.58 -16.80
N ALA A 16 10.26 16.37 -17.02
CA ALA A 16 9.69 15.32 -17.87
C ALA A 16 8.93 14.22 -17.10
N CYS A 17 9.13 14.10 -15.80
CA CYS A 17 8.68 12.99 -14.97
C CYS A 17 7.96 13.55 -13.75
N ASN A 18 6.66 13.72 -13.86
CA ASN A 18 5.69 13.53 -12.79
C ASN A 18 6.25 13.42 -11.36
N THR A 19 5.89 14.35 -10.49
CA THR A 19 6.52 14.51 -9.17
C THR A 19 6.52 13.22 -8.34
N TYR A 20 7.71 12.64 -8.18
CA TYR A 20 8.00 11.61 -7.18
C TYR A 20 8.38 12.32 -5.88
N VAL A 21 7.65 12.03 -4.82
CA VAL A 21 7.91 12.58 -3.49
C VAL A 21 8.29 11.43 -2.58
N GLN A 22 9.53 11.45 -2.12
CA GLN A 22 10.01 10.58 -1.06
C GLN A 22 10.16 11.42 0.20
N ILE A 23 9.46 11.03 1.26
CA ILE A 23 9.55 11.69 2.54
C ILE A 23 10.32 10.77 3.47
N GLU A 24 11.62 11.00 3.56
CA GLU A 24 12.46 10.31 4.53
C GLU A 24 12.20 10.91 5.91
N LEU A 25 11.34 10.26 6.67
CA LEU A 25 10.98 10.67 8.02
C LEU A 25 12.05 10.14 9.00
N GLY A 26 13.28 10.64 8.82
CA GLY A 26 14.36 10.60 9.79
C GLY A 26 15.07 9.26 9.96
N SER A 27 16.10 9.01 9.14
CA SER A 27 17.31 8.35 9.64
C SER A 27 18.07 9.35 10.53
N CYS A 28 17.51 9.72 11.69
CA CYS A 28 18.24 10.48 12.70
C CYS A 28 19.24 9.54 13.39
N SER A 29 20.23 9.08 12.63
CA SER A 29 21.32 8.23 13.09
C SER A 29 22.31 8.98 13.99
N LYS A 30 22.07 10.27 14.29
CA LYS A 30 22.90 11.02 15.24
C LYS A 30 22.73 10.42 16.64
N PRO A 31 23.77 9.75 17.19
CA PRO A 31 23.69 9.18 18.52
C PRO A 31 23.37 10.28 19.54
N GLY A 32 22.36 10.04 20.38
CA GLY A 32 21.92 10.97 21.42
C GLY A 32 20.67 11.81 21.10
N THR A 33 20.09 11.72 19.91
CA THR A 33 18.81 12.39 19.62
C THR A 33 17.66 11.63 20.28
N THR A 34 16.93 12.27 21.20
CA THR A 34 15.75 11.64 21.82
C THR A 34 14.60 11.55 20.82
N VAL A 35 13.71 10.56 20.98
CA VAL A 35 12.51 10.43 20.13
C VAL A 35 11.62 11.67 20.20
N ALA A 36 11.50 12.31 21.38
CA ALA A 36 10.74 13.54 21.53
C ALA A 36 11.35 14.71 20.74
N THR A 37 12.68 14.83 20.74
CA THR A 37 13.38 15.85 19.94
C THR A 37 13.16 15.61 18.45
N ALA A 38 13.27 14.36 18.02
CA ALA A 38 13.08 14.01 16.63
C ALA A 38 11.61 14.22 16.20
N ALA A 39 10.63 13.99 17.10
CA ALA A 39 9.20 14.31 16.89
C ALA A 39 8.94 15.79 16.74
N ALA A 40 9.50 16.60 17.63
CA ALA A 40 9.41 18.05 17.54
C ALA A 40 10.00 18.59 16.23
N GLN A 41 11.03 17.94 15.67
CA GLN A 41 11.61 18.31 14.37
C GLN A 41 10.78 17.82 13.17
N LEU A 42 10.12 16.67 13.30
CA LEU A 42 9.38 16.05 12.21
C LEU A 42 8.04 16.73 11.94
N GLN A 43 7.32 17.08 13.01
CA GLN A 43 5.99 17.68 12.94
C GLN A 43 5.91 18.93 12.03
N PRO A 44 6.79 19.95 12.16
CA PRO A 44 6.75 21.11 11.28
C PRO A 44 7.08 20.76 9.82
N LYS A 45 7.93 19.75 9.57
CA LYS A 45 8.24 19.27 8.21
C LYS A 45 7.01 18.63 7.56
N ILE A 46 6.30 17.77 8.28
CA ILE A 46 5.06 17.14 7.80
C ILE A 46 3.96 18.18 7.60
N ALA A 47 3.79 19.13 8.52
CA ALA A 47 2.82 20.21 8.37
C ALA A 47 3.10 21.10 7.14
N SER A 48 4.38 21.43 6.91
CA SER A 48 4.83 22.16 5.71
C SER A 48 4.54 21.37 4.44
N PHE A 49 4.86 20.07 4.44
CA PHE A 49 4.58 19.17 3.32
C PHE A 49 3.07 19.04 3.05
N ALA A 50 2.25 18.83 4.08
CA ALA A 50 0.80 18.74 3.94
C ALA A 50 0.20 20.03 3.32
N SER A 51 0.72 21.20 3.72
CA SER A 51 0.34 22.48 3.14
C SER A 51 0.75 22.63 1.67
N TRP A 52 1.91 22.08 1.30
CA TRP A 52 2.34 22.02 -0.10
C TRP A 52 1.50 21.03 -0.92
N LEU A 53 1.24 19.85 -0.38
CA LEU A 53 0.43 18.81 -1.01
C LEU A 53 -0.98 19.32 -1.30
N ALA A 54 -1.57 20.10 -0.39
CA ALA A 54 -2.87 20.74 -0.62
C ALA A 54 -2.92 21.62 -1.88
N ARG A 55 -1.79 22.26 -2.24
CA ARG A 55 -1.67 23.16 -3.41
C ARG A 55 -1.20 22.46 -4.66
N HIS A 56 -0.38 21.42 -4.52
CA HIS A 56 0.34 20.76 -5.62
C HIS A 56 -0.02 19.29 -5.80
N GLY A 57 -1.00 18.77 -5.07
CA GLY A 57 -1.41 17.36 -5.12
C GLY A 57 -1.69 16.79 -6.51
N PRO A 58 -2.29 17.54 -7.46
CA PRO A 58 -2.47 17.06 -8.84
C PRO A 58 -1.16 16.72 -9.57
N LEU A 59 -0.01 17.25 -9.12
CA LEU A 59 1.31 16.99 -9.71
C LEU A 59 1.98 15.73 -9.13
N VAL A 60 1.53 15.27 -7.95
CA VAL A 60 2.14 14.14 -7.24
C VAL A 60 1.65 12.83 -7.86
N ARG A 61 2.56 12.10 -8.51
CA ARG A 61 2.26 10.76 -9.06
C ARG A 61 2.76 9.62 -8.19
N SER A 62 3.81 9.84 -7.41
CA SER A 62 4.31 8.82 -6.51
C SER A 62 4.62 9.42 -5.16
N LEU A 63 4.15 8.77 -4.12
CA LEU A 63 4.37 9.17 -2.74
C LEU A 63 4.95 7.97 -1.97
N ASP A 64 6.18 8.11 -1.52
CA ASP A 64 6.85 7.13 -0.68
C ASP A 64 7.09 7.70 0.71
N LEU A 65 6.51 7.04 1.72
CA LEU A 65 6.61 7.33 3.14
C LEU A 65 7.56 6.35 3.87
N ASN A 66 8.41 5.62 3.12
CA ASN A 66 9.42 4.69 3.64
C ASN A 66 10.43 5.33 4.62
N PRO A 67 10.84 4.59 5.68
CA PRO A 67 9.94 4.04 6.68
C PRO A 67 10.19 4.65 8.06
N TRP A 68 9.13 4.84 8.84
CA TRP A 68 9.15 5.16 10.29
C TRP A 68 9.86 4.13 11.19
N ARG A 69 10.44 3.08 10.59
CA ARG A 69 10.96 1.89 11.27
C ARG A 69 12.07 2.18 12.28
N THR A 70 12.99 3.09 11.97
CA THR A 70 14.12 3.38 12.89
C THR A 70 13.65 4.02 14.19
N TRP A 71 12.44 4.57 14.22
CA TRP A 71 11.97 5.44 15.28
C TRP A 71 11.06 4.75 16.29
N VAL A 72 10.15 3.89 15.81
CA VAL A 72 9.08 3.32 16.64
C VAL A 72 9.58 2.23 17.58
N ALA A 73 10.67 1.53 17.24
CA ALA A 73 11.18 0.42 18.03
C ALA A 73 11.71 0.81 19.42
N ALA A 74 11.96 2.10 19.69
CA ALA A 74 12.68 2.53 20.89
C ALA A 74 11.80 3.09 22.02
N THR A 75 10.54 3.49 21.80
CA THR A 75 9.78 4.24 22.83
C THR A 75 8.27 4.05 22.82
N THR A 76 7.65 4.21 23.99
CA THR A 76 6.19 4.20 24.20
C THR A 76 5.46 5.40 23.59
N ALA A 77 6.16 6.50 23.27
CA ALA A 77 5.58 7.74 22.72
C ALA A 77 5.40 7.72 21.20
N ALA A 78 6.03 6.78 20.50
CA ALA A 78 6.02 6.71 19.03
C ALA A 78 4.62 6.66 18.38
N PRO A 79 3.59 6.00 18.94
CA PRO A 79 2.26 5.95 18.33
C PRO A 79 1.57 7.32 18.24
N ALA A 80 1.77 8.21 19.21
CA ALA A 80 1.12 9.52 19.22
C ALA A 80 1.64 10.41 18.09
N VAL A 81 2.97 10.44 17.91
CA VAL A 81 3.63 11.20 16.84
C VAL A 81 3.23 10.67 15.47
N SER A 82 3.18 9.35 15.33
CA SER A 82 2.69 8.67 14.13
C SER A 82 1.26 9.09 13.80
N ASN A 83 0.36 9.07 14.77
CA ASN A 83 -1.04 9.46 14.55
C ASN A 83 -1.19 10.93 14.14
N GLU A 84 -0.48 11.86 14.79
CA GLU A 84 -0.51 13.28 14.42
C GLU A 84 0.02 13.51 13.01
N ALA A 85 1.12 12.85 12.66
CA ALA A 85 1.68 12.89 11.31
C ALA A 85 0.69 12.37 10.26
N VAL A 86 0.03 11.23 10.52
CA VAL A 86 -1.05 10.70 9.66
C VAL A 86 -2.20 11.70 9.55
N GLN A 87 -2.61 12.38 10.63
CA GLN A 87 -3.67 13.40 10.56
C GLN A 87 -3.28 14.61 9.70
N LEU A 88 -2.05 15.08 9.81
CA LEU A 88 -1.55 16.19 9.00
C LEU A 88 -1.53 15.81 7.51
N LEU A 89 -1.00 14.63 7.17
CA LEU A 89 -0.99 14.11 5.81
C LEU A 89 -2.41 13.94 5.26
N ARG A 90 -3.32 13.36 6.06
CA ARG A 90 -4.74 13.23 5.72
C ARG A 90 -5.37 14.57 5.39
N THR A 91 -5.15 15.57 6.24
CA THR A 91 -5.67 16.93 6.02
C THR A 91 -5.13 17.53 4.72
N GLY A 92 -3.83 17.38 4.46
CA GLY A 92 -3.20 17.84 3.22
C GLY A 92 -3.76 17.14 1.96
N MET A 93 -3.94 15.82 2.01
CA MET A 93 -4.52 15.03 0.91
C MET A 93 -5.98 15.39 0.65
N GLN A 94 -6.78 15.59 1.70
CA GLN A 94 -8.17 16.01 1.56
C GLN A 94 -8.28 17.42 0.98
N ALA A 95 -7.42 18.35 1.41
CA ALA A 95 -7.36 19.69 0.85
C ALA A 95 -6.92 19.67 -0.64
N ALA A 96 -5.98 18.80 -1.00
CA ALA A 96 -5.58 18.57 -2.39
C ALA A 96 -6.73 18.01 -3.24
N ALA A 97 -7.49 17.07 -2.68
CA ALA A 97 -8.68 16.53 -3.34
C ALA A 97 -9.73 17.62 -3.58
N ALA A 98 -9.95 18.51 -2.61
CA ALA A 98 -10.92 19.59 -2.70
C ALA A 98 -10.50 20.71 -3.68
N SER A 99 -9.21 21.06 -3.76
CA SER A 99 -8.75 22.20 -4.57
C SER A 99 -8.94 21.99 -6.08
N ALA A 100 -8.97 20.75 -6.56
CA ALA A 100 -9.24 20.43 -7.95
C ALA A 100 -10.69 20.66 -8.41
N THR A 101 -11.62 20.91 -7.48
CA THR A 101 -13.05 21.06 -7.80
C THR A 101 -13.48 22.50 -8.06
N LYS A 102 -12.62 23.50 -7.87
CA LYS A 102 -13.01 24.91 -8.07
C LYS A 102 -13.06 25.20 -9.58
N PRO A 103 -14.26 25.31 -10.19
CA PRO A 103 -14.36 25.67 -11.60
C PRO A 103 -13.83 27.10 -11.71
N ALA A 104 -12.97 27.35 -12.69
CA ALA A 104 -12.63 28.72 -13.06
C ALA A 104 -13.93 29.41 -13.48
N ALA A 105 -14.49 30.21 -12.57
CA ALA A 105 -15.75 30.91 -12.79
C ALA A 105 -15.53 31.96 -13.90
N ALA A 106 -15.73 31.54 -15.15
CA ALA A 106 -16.10 32.44 -16.23
C ALA A 106 -17.59 32.74 -16.04
N ALA A 107 -17.87 34.01 -15.77
CA ALA A 107 -19.22 34.53 -15.64
C ALA A 107 -19.95 34.39 -16.99
N ASP A 108 -21.05 33.66 -17.00
CA ASP A 108 -22.20 34.09 -17.81
C ASP A 108 -23.50 33.64 -17.17
N ILE A 109 -24.32 34.65 -16.85
CA ILE A 109 -25.59 34.53 -16.15
C ILE A 109 -26.65 34.40 -17.23
N THR A 110 -27.15 33.19 -17.50
CA THR A 110 -28.57 32.94 -17.90
C THR A 110 -28.78 31.46 -18.30
N ALA A 111 -29.58 30.73 -17.51
CA ALA A 111 -30.41 29.54 -17.83
C ALA A 111 -30.43 28.54 -16.66
N VAL A 112 -31.21 28.86 -15.62
CA VAL A 112 -31.39 28.05 -14.41
C VAL A 112 -32.73 27.34 -14.50
N THR A 113 -32.76 26.00 -14.58
CA THR A 113 -33.55 25.14 -13.66
C THR A 113 -33.50 23.62 -13.93
N VAL A 114 -33.14 23.13 -15.12
CA VAL A 114 -33.18 21.67 -15.40
C VAL A 114 -31.83 20.94 -15.15
N ALA A 115 -30.73 21.67 -14.92
CA ALA A 115 -29.38 21.09 -14.80
C ALA A 115 -29.02 20.51 -13.41
N ARG A 116 -29.92 20.52 -12.41
CA ARG A 116 -29.56 20.20 -11.01
C ARG A 116 -29.31 18.71 -10.72
N SER A 117 -29.91 17.79 -11.46
CA SER A 117 -29.71 16.34 -11.27
C SER A 117 -28.52 15.79 -12.06
N ALA A 118 -28.16 16.39 -13.20
CA ALA A 118 -26.91 16.07 -13.90
C ALA A 118 -25.68 16.63 -13.17
N ALA A 119 -25.82 17.80 -12.53
CA ALA A 119 -24.74 18.43 -11.78
C ALA A 119 -24.28 17.59 -10.56
N SER A 120 -25.17 16.87 -9.88
CA SER A 120 -24.78 16.05 -8.72
C SER A 120 -24.00 14.78 -9.11
N GLN A 121 -24.32 14.14 -10.23
CA GLN A 121 -23.49 13.04 -10.76
C GLN A 121 -22.14 13.53 -11.29
N GLN A 122 -22.11 14.70 -11.95
CA GLN A 122 -20.86 15.27 -12.46
C GLN A 122 -19.95 15.76 -11.33
N GLN A 123 -20.52 16.24 -10.21
CA GLN A 123 -19.76 16.65 -9.02
C GLN A 123 -19.12 15.44 -8.31
N GLN A 124 -19.74 14.25 -8.34
CA GLN A 124 -19.14 13.02 -7.80
C GLN A 124 -17.97 12.51 -8.65
N GLN A 125 -18.02 12.69 -9.98
CA GLN A 125 -16.86 12.41 -10.85
C GLN A 125 -15.75 13.47 -10.73
N GLN A 126 -16.09 14.75 -10.57
CA GLN A 126 -15.08 15.81 -10.41
C GLN A 126 -14.33 15.75 -9.07
N GLN A 127 -14.95 15.22 -8.00
CA GLN A 127 -14.25 14.97 -6.74
C GLN A 127 -13.12 13.93 -6.86
N GLN A 128 -13.09 13.12 -7.94
CA GLN A 128 -12.03 12.14 -8.16
C GLN A 128 -10.80 12.69 -8.91
N LEU A 129 -10.78 13.99 -9.26
CA LEU A 129 -9.69 14.59 -10.05
C LEU A 129 -8.53 15.16 -9.22
N GLY A 130 -8.64 15.25 -7.89
CA GLY A 130 -7.68 16.05 -7.12
C GLY A 130 -6.34 15.40 -6.78
N LEU A 131 -6.30 14.07 -6.64
CA LEU A 131 -5.03 13.35 -6.49
C LEU A 131 -4.89 12.34 -7.63
N ARG A 132 -3.83 12.46 -8.43
CA ARG A 132 -3.49 11.56 -9.54
C ARG A 132 -2.32 10.65 -9.18
N LEU A 133 -2.40 10.09 -7.97
CA LEU A 133 -1.35 9.26 -7.43
C LEU A 133 -1.35 7.89 -8.12
N ALA A 134 -0.29 7.60 -8.86
CA ALA A 134 -0.08 6.33 -9.55
C ALA A 134 0.60 5.27 -8.67
N SER A 135 1.42 5.71 -7.71
CA SER A 135 2.18 4.84 -6.80
C SER A 135 2.14 5.37 -5.37
N PHE A 136 1.87 4.49 -4.41
CA PHE A 136 1.92 4.79 -2.99
C PHE A 136 2.75 3.73 -2.26
N SER A 137 3.66 4.17 -1.40
CA SER A 137 4.48 3.31 -0.55
C SER A 137 4.47 3.86 0.87
N SER A 138 4.20 3.02 1.86
CA SER A 138 4.12 3.43 3.26
C SER A 138 4.21 2.21 4.19
N ASP A 139 4.53 2.45 5.45
CA ASP A 139 4.28 1.45 6.48
C ASP A 139 2.78 1.16 6.62
N ALA A 140 2.44 -0.08 6.97
CA ALA A 140 1.05 -0.54 7.02
C ALA A 140 0.20 0.23 8.02
N THR A 141 0.76 0.65 9.16
CA THR A 141 0.03 1.40 10.19
C THR A 141 -0.36 2.79 9.71
N CYS A 142 0.56 3.51 9.05
CA CYS A 142 0.29 4.79 8.41
C CYS A 142 -0.64 4.63 7.21
N ALA A 143 -0.40 3.61 6.37
CA ALA A 143 -1.22 3.32 5.21
C ALA A 143 -2.68 3.07 5.59
N ALA A 144 -2.95 2.31 6.65
CA ALA A 144 -4.32 2.06 7.13
C ALA A 144 -5.11 3.36 7.36
N GLY A 145 -4.45 4.43 7.83
CA GLY A 145 -5.06 5.74 8.02
C GLY A 145 -5.21 6.57 6.74
N LEU A 146 -4.44 6.27 5.69
CA LEU A 146 -4.39 7.05 4.45
C LEU A 146 -5.11 6.37 3.27
N LEU A 147 -5.26 5.04 3.30
CA LEU A 147 -5.89 4.24 2.25
C LEU A 147 -7.28 4.76 1.82
N PRO A 148 -8.18 5.18 2.74
CA PRO A 148 -9.49 5.70 2.34
C PRO A 148 -9.43 6.97 1.48
N LEU A 149 -8.29 7.68 1.51
CA LEU A 149 -8.05 8.93 0.77
C LEU A 149 -7.30 8.71 -0.54
N LEU A 150 -6.75 7.51 -0.76
CA LEU A 150 -6.04 7.22 -1.99
C LEU A 150 -7.01 7.16 -3.17
N PRO A 151 -6.60 7.64 -4.35
CA PRO A 151 -7.47 7.66 -5.52
C PRO A 151 -7.70 6.24 -6.05
N SER A 152 -8.95 5.78 -6.04
CA SER A 152 -9.34 4.43 -6.44
C SER A 152 -8.99 4.05 -7.87
N HIS A 153 -8.92 5.05 -8.76
CA HIS A 153 -8.83 4.84 -10.22
C HIS A 153 -7.49 5.25 -10.82
N SER A 154 -6.62 5.92 -10.06
CA SER A 154 -5.29 6.30 -10.56
C SER A 154 -4.18 5.51 -9.90
N LEU A 155 -4.41 4.93 -8.71
CA LEU A 155 -3.41 4.14 -8.02
C LEU A 155 -3.20 2.78 -8.70
N THR A 156 -2.05 2.64 -9.33
CA THR A 156 -1.62 1.41 -10.04
C THR A 156 -0.65 0.56 -9.23
N ARG A 157 0.09 1.17 -8.29
CA ARG A 157 1.10 0.49 -7.47
C ARG A 157 0.91 0.85 -6.00
N LEU A 158 0.87 -0.18 -5.17
CA LEU A 158 0.77 -0.07 -3.72
C LEU A 158 1.85 -0.93 -3.08
N VAL A 159 2.73 -0.30 -2.30
CA VAL A 159 3.75 -0.98 -1.50
C VAL A 159 3.41 -0.76 -0.04
N LEU A 160 3.23 -1.85 0.70
CA LEU A 160 2.87 -1.81 2.11
C LEU A 160 3.93 -2.52 2.92
N ASP A 161 4.46 -1.78 3.89
CA ASP A 161 5.57 -2.24 4.70
C ASP A 161 5.13 -2.58 6.12
N PHE A 162 5.10 -3.86 6.48
CA PHE A 162 4.52 -4.33 7.75
C PHE A 162 5.46 -4.28 8.96
N GLY A 163 6.69 -3.77 8.82
CA GLY A 163 7.53 -3.37 9.96
C GLY A 163 7.84 -4.46 11.00
N GLY A 164 9.04 -5.04 10.99
CA GLY A 164 9.46 -6.09 11.94
C GLY A 164 9.83 -5.62 13.36
N GLY A 165 9.00 -4.79 13.98
CA GLY A 165 9.16 -4.49 15.40
C GLY A 165 8.76 -5.71 16.22
N GLY A 166 9.72 -6.48 16.74
CA GLY A 166 9.48 -7.72 17.50
C GLY A 166 8.73 -7.55 18.84
N SER A 167 8.05 -6.42 19.06
CA SER A 167 7.21 -6.19 20.22
C SER A 167 5.80 -6.74 19.97
N ALA A 168 5.25 -7.48 20.95
CA ALA A 168 3.85 -7.92 20.94
C ALA A 168 2.83 -6.77 20.76
N ARG A 169 3.20 -5.52 21.09
CA ARG A 169 2.33 -4.37 20.84
C ARG A 169 2.30 -3.95 19.37
N ALA A 170 3.42 -4.08 18.67
CA ALA A 170 3.49 -3.83 17.22
C ALA A 170 2.67 -4.88 16.45
N ALA A 171 2.62 -6.11 16.95
CA ALA A 171 1.78 -7.19 16.44
C ALA A 171 0.30 -6.80 16.34
N ALA A 172 -0.30 -6.37 17.46
CA ALA A 172 -1.72 -6.03 17.51
C ALA A 172 -2.05 -4.81 16.63
N ALA A 173 -1.17 -3.81 16.57
CA ALA A 173 -1.34 -2.66 15.67
C ALA A 173 -1.27 -3.08 14.19
N SER A 174 -0.42 -4.05 13.87
CA SER A 174 -0.31 -4.62 12.52
C SER A 174 -1.59 -5.35 12.12
N GLU A 175 -2.20 -6.13 13.01
CA GLU A 175 -3.46 -6.85 12.71
C GLU A 175 -4.60 -5.88 12.35
N VAL A 176 -4.78 -4.81 13.13
CA VAL A 176 -5.78 -3.77 12.83
C VAL A 176 -5.48 -3.10 11.49
N ALA A 177 -4.20 -2.83 11.20
CA ALA A 177 -3.78 -2.27 9.93
C ALA A 177 -4.07 -3.21 8.76
N ILE A 178 -3.79 -4.51 8.89
CA ILE A 178 -4.09 -5.54 7.88
C ILE A 178 -5.59 -5.57 7.58
N ALA A 179 -6.44 -5.58 8.63
CA ALA A 179 -7.89 -5.60 8.45
C ALA A 179 -8.39 -4.34 7.73
N ALA A 180 -7.89 -3.15 8.11
CA ALA A 180 -8.21 -1.90 7.45
C ALA A 180 -7.75 -1.89 5.98
N VAL A 181 -6.55 -2.40 5.70
CA VAL A 181 -6.03 -2.55 4.34
C VAL A 181 -6.93 -3.47 3.53
N ALA A 182 -7.26 -4.65 4.06
CA ALA A 182 -8.13 -5.63 3.42
C ALA A 182 -9.52 -5.05 3.08
N ALA A 183 -10.07 -4.20 3.94
CA ALA A 183 -11.36 -3.54 3.71
C ALA A 183 -11.31 -2.50 2.58
N GLU A 184 -10.18 -1.80 2.40
CA GLU A 184 -10.05 -0.72 1.40
C GLU A 184 -9.56 -1.21 0.04
N LEU A 185 -8.85 -2.34 -0.04
CA LEU A 185 -8.31 -2.87 -1.30
C LEU A 185 -9.35 -3.05 -2.42
N PRO A 186 -10.59 -3.51 -2.18
CA PRO A 186 -11.62 -3.61 -3.23
C PRO A 186 -11.98 -2.28 -3.89
N ARG A 187 -11.74 -1.13 -3.23
CA ARG A 187 -11.94 0.18 -3.86
C ARG A 187 -10.86 0.50 -4.88
N LEU A 188 -9.65 -0.06 -4.75
CA LEU A 188 -8.50 0.25 -5.60
C LEU A 188 -8.55 -0.55 -6.92
N SER A 189 -9.62 -0.37 -7.69
CA SER A 189 -9.93 -1.16 -8.88
C SER A 189 -8.88 -1.09 -10.00
N SER A 190 -8.07 -0.04 -10.01
CA SER A 190 -6.99 0.16 -11.00
C SER A 190 -5.63 -0.34 -10.52
N LEU A 191 -5.56 -1.00 -9.36
CA LEU A 191 -4.31 -1.50 -8.81
C LEU A 191 -3.78 -2.67 -9.64
N GLN A 192 -2.55 -2.52 -10.14
CA GLN A 192 -1.87 -3.48 -11.00
C GLN A 192 -0.73 -4.20 -10.27
N GLN A 193 -0.11 -3.53 -9.31
CA GLN A 193 1.00 -4.04 -8.51
C GLN A 193 0.70 -3.85 -7.02
N LEU A 194 0.78 -4.96 -6.29
CA LEU A 194 0.68 -4.97 -4.84
C LEU A 194 1.90 -5.68 -4.27
N VAL A 195 2.66 -4.97 -3.45
CA VAL A 195 3.88 -5.46 -2.82
C VAL A 195 3.73 -5.37 -1.32
N PHE A 196 3.92 -6.49 -0.65
CA PHE A 196 4.06 -6.54 0.80
C PHE A 196 5.53 -6.69 1.17
N SER A 197 6.07 -5.78 1.97
CA SER A 197 7.45 -5.84 2.47
C SER A 197 7.48 -5.95 4.00
N GLY A 198 8.50 -6.63 4.53
CA GLY A 198 8.55 -6.98 5.95
C GLY A 198 9.65 -8.00 6.26
N ASN A 199 10.18 -7.99 7.49
CA ASN A 199 11.11 -9.05 7.92
C ASN A 199 10.28 -10.31 8.29
N PRO A 200 10.50 -11.50 7.74
CA PRO A 200 9.76 -12.70 8.15
C PRO A 200 9.81 -13.00 9.66
N THR A 201 10.80 -12.48 10.41
CA THR A 201 10.95 -12.80 11.83
C THR A 201 9.82 -12.30 12.72
N TRP A 202 9.03 -11.28 12.34
CA TRP A 202 7.85 -10.91 13.13
C TRP A 202 6.72 -11.92 13.00
N LEU A 203 6.61 -12.60 11.85
CA LEU A 203 5.68 -13.72 11.70
C LEU A 203 6.09 -14.91 12.57
N MET A 204 7.40 -15.14 12.75
CA MET A 204 7.90 -16.18 13.65
C MET A 204 7.86 -15.76 15.14
N SER A 205 8.00 -14.47 15.45
CA SER A 205 8.11 -13.95 16.83
C SER A 205 6.80 -13.42 17.42
N LEU A 206 5.74 -13.23 16.62
CA LEU A 206 4.38 -13.40 17.14
C LEU A 206 4.24 -14.89 17.46
N GLY A 207 4.53 -15.27 18.70
CA GLY A 207 4.31 -16.60 19.25
C GLY A 207 2.84 -17.01 19.19
N LEU A 208 2.40 -17.35 17.98
CA LEU A 208 1.14 -17.95 17.63
C LEU A 208 1.40 -19.29 16.95
N PHE A 209 2.27 -20.09 17.57
CA PHE A 209 2.30 -21.55 17.42
C PHE A 209 0.96 -22.23 17.80
N ASN A 210 -0.12 -21.44 17.98
CA ASN A 210 -1.49 -21.91 18.08
C ASN A 210 -2.57 -20.87 17.66
N GLY A 211 -2.24 -19.80 16.90
CA GLY A 211 -3.26 -18.74 16.65
C GLY A 211 -3.03 -17.71 15.53
N GLY A 212 -2.19 -18.01 14.53
CA GLY A 212 -2.06 -17.35 13.22
C GLY A 212 -2.41 -15.86 13.10
N ALA A 213 -1.40 -14.97 13.09
CA ALA A 213 -1.50 -13.70 12.39
C ALA A 213 -1.25 -13.92 10.90
N ARG A 214 -2.15 -14.71 10.30
CA ARG A 214 -2.20 -15.00 8.87
C ARG A 214 -2.61 -13.71 8.16
N VAL A 215 -2.16 -13.52 6.92
CA VAL A 215 -3.04 -12.85 5.96
C VAL A 215 -4.25 -13.76 5.92
N SER A 216 -5.29 -13.40 6.67
CA SER A 216 -6.41 -14.31 6.89
C SER A 216 -6.98 -14.70 5.53
N ASP A 217 -7.53 -15.90 5.44
CA ASP A 217 -8.23 -16.35 4.22
C ASP A 217 -9.23 -15.29 3.74
N LEU A 218 -9.76 -14.50 4.67
CA LEU A 218 -10.57 -13.32 4.43
C LEU A 218 -9.84 -12.20 3.65
N ALA A 219 -8.63 -11.81 4.06
CA ALA A 219 -7.83 -10.80 3.35
C ALA A 219 -7.42 -11.29 1.95
N ALA A 220 -7.01 -12.55 1.82
CA ALA A 220 -6.73 -13.16 0.52
C ALA A 220 -7.97 -13.23 -0.39
N THR A 221 -9.12 -13.55 0.19
CA THR A 221 -10.41 -13.55 -0.52
C THR A 221 -10.81 -12.13 -0.94
N ALA A 222 -10.62 -11.13 -0.08
CA ALA A 222 -10.90 -9.73 -0.39
C ALA A 222 -10.01 -9.24 -1.54
N LEU A 223 -8.72 -9.57 -1.52
CA LEU A 223 -7.77 -9.32 -2.61
C LEU A 223 -8.25 -9.93 -3.92
N ALA A 224 -8.55 -11.23 -3.91
CA ALA A 224 -9.01 -11.96 -5.09
C ALA A 224 -10.30 -11.39 -5.69
N ARG A 225 -11.21 -10.90 -4.84
CA ARG A 225 -12.49 -10.31 -5.28
C ARG A 225 -12.32 -8.89 -5.84
N GLY A 226 -11.49 -8.07 -5.20
CA GLY A 226 -11.34 -6.65 -5.54
C GLY A 226 -10.39 -6.36 -6.69
N LEU A 227 -9.29 -7.11 -6.81
CA LEU A 227 -8.14 -6.71 -7.63
C LEU A 227 -8.07 -7.47 -8.96
N LYS A 228 -9.12 -7.35 -9.79
CA LYS A 228 -9.21 -8.07 -11.07
C LYS A 228 -8.15 -7.67 -12.11
N GLN A 229 -7.48 -6.54 -11.90
CA GLN A 229 -6.42 -6.02 -12.77
C GLN A 229 -5.00 -6.28 -12.23
N LEU A 230 -4.85 -7.09 -11.17
CA LEU A 230 -3.55 -7.34 -10.58
C LEU A 230 -2.69 -8.20 -11.52
N HIS A 231 -1.50 -7.69 -11.86
CA HIS A 231 -0.51 -8.36 -12.72
C HIS A 231 0.65 -8.92 -11.91
N THR A 232 1.08 -8.20 -10.88
CA THR A 232 2.18 -8.62 -10.00
C THR A 232 1.68 -8.66 -8.57
N LEU A 233 1.80 -9.82 -7.95
CA LEU A 233 1.59 -10.03 -6.52
C LEU A 233 2.90 -10.50 -5.90
N ASP A 234 3.49 -9.64 -5.08
CA ASP A 234 4.67 -9.97 -4.29
C ASP A 234 4.24 -10.17 -2.84
N SER A 235 4.24 -11.42 -2.41
CA SER A 235 3.88 -11.84 -1.06
C SER A 235 5.00 -12.67 -0.43
N ARG A 236 6.24 -12.30 -0.75
CA ARG A 236 7.41 -12.92 -0.14
C ARG A 236 7.33 -12.79 1.37
N CYS A 237 7.77 -13.84 2.08
CA CYS A 237 7.77 -13.88 3.54
C CYS A 237 6.38 -13.75 4.19
N CYS A 238 5.29 -13.93 3.45
CA CYS A 238 3.92 -13.96 3.99
C CYS A 238 3.49 -15.39 4.35
N GLU A 239 2.70 -15.56 5.41
CA GLU A 239 2.10 -16.86 5.73
C GLU A 239 0.84 -17.10 4.86
N LEU A 240 1.05 -17.43 3.58
CA LEU A 240 -0.02 -17.76 2.62
C LEU A 240 -0.29 -19.26 2.49
N GLY A 241 0.31 -20.09 3.35
CA GLY A 241 0.28 -21.56 3.25
C GLY A 241 -1.11 -22.21 3.41
N SER A 242 -2.16 -21.45 3.70
CA SER A 242 -3.51 -22.03 3.67
C SER A 242 -3.94 -22.31 2.23
N MET A 243 -4.52 -23.49 1.99
CA MET A 243 -5.09 -23.81 0.68
C MET A 243 -6.20 -22.83 0.27
N ALA A 244 -6.91 -22.25 1.24
CA ALA A 244 -7.93 -21.25 0.99
C ALA A 244 -7.35 -19.95 0.40
N CYS A 245 -6.19 -19.51 0.90
CA CYS A 245 -5.50 -18.33 0.39
C CYS A 245 -5.04 -18.54 -1.07
N LEU A 246 -4.32 -19.63 -1.35
CA LEU A 246 -3.88 -19.95 -2.71
C LEU A 246 -5.06 -20.18 -3.67
N GLY A 247 -6.13 -20.81 -3.17
CA GLY A 247 -7.38 -20.97 -3.91
C GLY A 247 -8.04 -19.65 -4.26
N ALA A 248 -7.97 -18.63 -3.38
CA ALA A 248 -8.44 -17.29 -3.67
C ALA A 248 -7.55 -16.61 -4.73
N ILE A 249 -6.23 -16.66 -4.58
CA ILE A 249 -5.26 -16.08 -5.53
C ILE A 249 -5.46 -16.65 -6.93
N ALA A 250 -5.79 -17.94 -7.06
CA ALA A 250 -6.08 -18.61 -8.32
C ALA A 250 -7.23 -17.97 -9.15
N TYR A 251 -8.03 -17.06 -8.56
CA TYR A 251 -9.10 -16.30 -9.23
C TYR A 251 -8.67 -14.90 -9.71
N LEU A 252 -7.37 -14.62 -9.80
CA LEU A 252 -6.82 -13.38 -10.35
C LEU A 252 -6.46 -13.58 -11.84
N PRO A 253 -7.38 -13.30 -12.78
CA PRO A 253 -7.23 -13.70 -14.19
C PRO A 253 -6.11 -12.97 -14.94
N GLN A 254 -5.61 -11.86 -14.38
CA GLN A 254 -4.58 -11.02 -14.99
C GLN A 254 -3.18 -11.23 -14.39
N LEU A 255 -3.04 -12.13 -13.40
CA LEU A 255 -1.79 -12.30 -12.69
C LEU A 255 -0.73 -12.92 -13.60
N ARG A 256 0.42 -12.24 -13.73
CA ARG A 256 1.58 -12.63 -14.54
C ARG A 256 2.77 -13.00 -13.68
N GLU A 257 2.93 -12.33 -12.55
CA GLU A 257 4.05 -12.51 -11.65
C GLU A 257 3.55 -12.78 -10.23
N LEU A 258 3.96 -13.91 -9.67
CA LEU A 258 3.63 -14.32 -8.32
C LEU A 258 4.90 -14.71 -7.57
N TRP A 259 5.19 -14.00 -6.49
CA TRP A 259 6.37 -14.24 -5.65
C TRP A 259 5.95 -14.71 -4.25
N LEU A 260 6.22 -15.98 -3.96
CA LEU A 260 5.94 -16.73 -2.73
C LEU A 260 7.23 -17.24 -2.04
N MET A 261 8.37 -16.62 -2.30
CA MET A 261 9.61 -16.98 -1.59
C MET A 261 9.50 -16.61 -0.11
N GLY A 262 9.99 -17.45 0.79
CA GLY A 262 9.91 -17.28 2.24
C GLY A 262 8.53 -17.55 2.83
N THR A 263 7.56 -18.08 2.07
CA THR A 263 6.22 -18.38 2.58
C THR A 263 6.15 -19.81 3.10
N PRO A 264 6.07 -20.05 4.43
CA PRO A 264 5.98 -21.40 4.96
C PRO A 264 4.62 -22.04 4.62
N GLY A 265 4.59 -23.38 4.55
CA GLY A 265 3.37 -24.15 4.37
C GLY A 265 2.83 -24.20 2.93
N ILE A 266 3.61 -23.78 1.93
CA ILE A 266 3.26 -24.06 0.53
C ILE A 266 3.46 -25.57 0.28
N THR A 267 2.36 -26.23 -0.05
CA THR A 267 2.34 -27.66 -0.40
C THR A 267 2.23 -27.84 -1.92
N PRO A 268 2.58 -29.02 -2.47
CA PRO A 268 2.35 -29.36 -3.87
C PRO A 268 0.89 -29.18 -4.30
N GLN A 269 -0.06 -29.59 -3.44
CA GLN A 269 -1.49 -29.41 -3.71
C GLN A 269 -1.87 -27.93 -3.81
N GLY A 270 -1.34 -27.10 -2.91
CA GLY A 270 -1.55 -25.65 -2.94
C GLY A 270 -1.04 -25.02 -4.24
N LEU A 271 0.15 -25.42 -4.72
CA LEU A 271 0.69 -24.99 -6.01
C LEU A 271 -0.20 -25.42 -7.17
N MET A 272 -0.72 -26.64 -7.15
CA MET A 272 -1.59 -27.13 -8.21
C MET A 272 -2.89 -26.34 -8.33
N MET A 273 -3.41 -25.73 -7.26
CA MET A 273 -4.56 -24.82 -7.35
C MET A 273 -4.27 -23.56 -8.19
N LEU A 274 -3.02 -23.11 -8.24
CA LEU A 274 -2.59 -21.93 -9.00
C LEU A 274 -2.51 -22.18 -10.51
N THR A 275 -2.66 -23.42 -10.98
CA THR A 275 -2.70 -23.78 -12.42
C THR A 275 -3.90 -23.16 -13.17
N ARG A 276 -4.82 -22.52 -12.45
CA ARG A 276 -5.92 -21.72 -13.01
C ARG A 276 -5.48 -20.33 -13.48
N LEU A 277 -4.28 -19.89 -13.11
CA LEU A 277 -3.72 -18.60 -13.49
C LEU A 277 -3.16 -18.64 -14.92
N SER A 278 -4.05 -18.70 -15.91
CA SER A 278 -3.69 -18.87 -17.33
C SER A 278 -2.71 -17.84 -17.89
N ARG A 279 -2.57 -16.67 -17.23
CA ARG A 279 -1.63 -15.62 -17.62
C ARG A 279 -0.32 -15.60 -16.84
N LEU A 280 -0.09 -16.55 -15.94
CA LEU A 280 1.11 -16.58 -15.09
C LEU A 280 2.34 -16.90 -15.94
N GLN A 281 3.36 -16.03 -15.82
CA GLN A 281 4.62 -16.09 -16.55
C GLN A 281 5.81 -16.32 -15.61
N CYS A 282 5.73 -15.79 -14.38
CA CYS A 282 6.77 -15.90 -13.38
C CYS A 282 6.18 -16.41 -12.06
N LEU A 283 6.77 -17.47 -11.51
CA LEU A 283 6.48 -18.00 -10.19
C LEU A 283 7.79 -18.12 -9.41
N GLY A 284 7.92 -17.37 -8.31
CA GLY A 284 8.98 -17.56 -7.32
C GLY A 284 8.44 -18.33 -6.12
N VAL A 285 9.01 -19.48 -5.80
CA VAL A 285 8.65 -20.28 -4.62
C VAL A 285 9.92 -20.92 -4.05
N ASP A 286 10.04 -20.96 -2.72
CA ASP A 286 11.16 -21.64 -2.08
C ASP A 286 11.06 -23.14 -2.27
N ARG A 287 12.21 -23.79 -2.47
CA ARG A 287 12.31 -25.25 -2.44
C ARG A 287 12.30 -25.72 -0.99
N ASN A 288 11.54 -26.76 -0.73
CA ASN A 288 11.51 -27.46 0.56
C ASN A 288 11.34 -28.97 0.32
N ASP A 289 11.24 -29.75 1.40
CA ASP A 289 11.13 -31.22 1.33
C ASP A 289 9.90 -31.69 0.52
N GLU A 290 8.83 -30.89 0.45
CA GLU A 290 7.62 -31.18 -0.31
C GLU A 290 7.62 -30.52 -1.70
N VAL A 291 8.11 -29.29 -1.81
CA VAL A 291 8.16 -28.49 -3.05
C VAL A 291 9.54 -28.61 -3.69
N THR A 292 9.74 -29.73 -4.39
CA THR A 292 10.95 -30.02 -5.16
C THR A 292 10.90 -29.39 -6.56
N ASP A 293 12.02 -29.43 -7.29
CA ASP A 293 12.03 -29.01 -8.71
C ASP A 293 11.04 -29.81 -9.55
N ALA A 294 10.87 -31.11 -9.28
CA ALA A 294 9.91 -31.96 -10.00
C ALA A 294 8.47 -31.47 -9.87
N VAL A 295 8.07 -31.03 -8.66
CA VAL A 295 6.73 -30.46 -8.42
C VAL A 295 6.54 -29.15 -9.18
N VAL A 296 7.58 -28.32 -9.25
CA VAL A 296 7.51 -27.04 -9.98
C VAL A 296 7.49 -27.27 -11.50
N ASP A 297 8.22 -28.26 -12.00
CA ASP A 297 8.17 -28.66 -13.40
C ASP A 297 6.79 -29.20 -13.78
N GLU A 298 6.19 -30.05 -12.94
CA GLU A 298 4.83 -30.57 -13.09
C GLU A 298 3.79 -29.45 -13.09
N PHE A 299 3.93 -28.47 -12.18
CA PHE A 299 3.10 -27.27 -12.14
C PHE A 299 3.13 -26.52 -13.49
N TRP A 300 4.32 -26.25 -14.04
CA TRP A 300 4.45 -25.54 -15.31
C TRP A 300 3.97 -26.36 -16.51
N ALA A 301 4.17 -27.69 -16.49
CA ALA A 301 3.63 -28.58 -17.51
C ALA A 301 2.09 -28.53 -17.52
N THR A 302 1.47 -28.56 -16.33
CA THR A 302 0.02 -28.50 -16.18
C THR A 302 -0.55 -27.14 -16.58
N LEU A 303 0.10 -26.04 -16.17
CA LEU A 303 -0.30 -24.69 -16.55
C LEU A 303 -0.22 -24.46 -18.07
N ARG A 304 0.82 -24.97 -18.74
CA ARG A 304 0.92 -24.88 -20.20
C ARG A 304 -0.17 -25.69 -20.89
N SER A 305 -0.52 -26.84 -20.33
CA SER A 305 -1.58 -27.70 -20.86
C SER A 305 -2.98 -27.11 -20.69
N SER A 306 -3.22 -26.30 -19.64
CA SER A 306 -4.51 -25.62 -19.43
C SER A 306 -4.71 -24.37 -20.30
N ASN A 307 -3.64 -23.90 -20.96
CA ASN A 307 -3.64 -22.70 -21.80
C ASN A 307 -3.78 -22.98 -23.31
N GLY A 308 -3.70 -24.24 -23.74
CA GLY A 308 -3.89 -24.67 -25.12
C GLY A 308 -5.35 -24.97 -25.42
#